data_AF-A0A231NXI3-F1
#
_entry.id   AF-A0A231NXI3-F1
#
_cell.length_a   1.000
_cell.length_b   1.000
_cell.length_c   1.000
_cell.angle_alpha   90.00
_cell.angle_beta   90.00
_cell.angle_gamma   90.00
#
_symmetry.space_group_name_H-M   'P 1'
#
loop_
_entity.id
_entity.type
_entity.pdbx_description
1 polymer ?
#
loop_
_entity_poly.entity_id
_entity_poly.type
_entity_poly.pdbx_seq_one_letter_code
_entity_poly.pdbx_strand_id
1 'polypeptide(L)'
;MRKAYDTFLQSEVSADLAAKSGGLERYRYECAHCGEEVRLAAVSSTSMVAHFRHLSGNNDVDCEKYLGQHGSINIDAHSRKSRNERAEFYFDSGSKMFYLGLCFSKNEIDTYEEELARFELRTTAQGQPFSSLRINNINFLPDIPRMIPIDQFSYSYHLSNTLNNVNRRYDFFKKDGLATFFKIHGNDDYYRARLIRSTLLYTDVPYFVTIEGQYSFPESSCFLSDVEISDTYRFETMGRRFLGQVLTIKNKTSDVEALFATWGYQVEASETLTLLWPPATQINEASVVYSENAFLFSSFSLEAHGNINVHSLDIQVLGSGVSKISVHSRVKVLRKNAEIIIDRDTACPAVFDPLSLTEYHARVYTVSDDNTCFFFNRSGAMLIGKGQSVLLTLGSFVKRYASGYLDGVIYPAQQKGLSGELLLNDLLAHYKRTESFSLDSFAALDLSNTASRYIEECIETGVINSAAKLFIEEGRI
;
A
#
# COMPACT_ATOMS: atom_id res chain seq x y z
N MET A 1 29.59 2.19 10.04
CA MET A 1 28.60 3.27 9.85
C MET A 1 27.24 2.95 10.47
N ARG A 2 26.54 3.89 11.13
CA ARG A 2 25.20 3.64 11.73
C ARG A 2 24.01 4.00 10.84
N LYS A 3 24.23 4.84 9.82
CA LYS A 3 23.23 5.24 8.84
C LYS A 3 23.76 5.03 7.43
N ALA A 4 22.84 4.83 6.50
CA ALA A 4 23.11 4.80 5.08
C ALA A 4 21.92 5.40 4.33
N TYR A 5 22.13 5.79 3.08
CA TYR A 5 21.05 6.16 2.19
C TYR A 5 20.43 4.89 1.61
N ASP A 6 19.12 4.71 1.76
CA ASP A 6 18.36 3.63 1.14
C ASP A 6 17.95 4.06 -0.28
N THR A 7 18.47 3.37 -1.30
CA THR A 7 18.22 3.72 -2.71
C THR A 7 16.79 3.45 -3.14
N PHE A 8 16.08 2.53 -2.47
CA PHE A 8 14.67 2.27 -2.70
C PHE A 8 13.82 3.37 -2.08
N LEU A 9 13.91 3.53 -0.75
CA LEU A 9 13.11 4.51 0.01
C LEU A 9 13.49 5.94 -0.33
N GLN A 10 14.67 6.17 -0.92
CA GLN A 10 15.22 7.49 -1.21
C GLN A 10 15.30 8.36 0.05
N SER A 11 15.72 7.77 1.17
CA SER A 11 15.89 8.47 2.44
C SER A 11 17.01 7.83 3.27
N GLU A 12 17.54 8.58 4.24
CA GLU A 12 18.48 8.02 5.21
C GLU A 12 17.78 7.05 6.15
N VAL A 13 18.39 5.87 6.34
CA VAL A 13 17.92 4.83 7.25
C VAL A 13 19.01 4.46 8.24
N SER A 14 18.60 4.13 9.48
CA SER A 14 19.51 3.57 10.47
C SER A 14 19.72 2.07 10.26
N ALA A 15 20.91 1.58 10.60
CA ALA A 15 21.23 0.15 10.48
C ALA A 15 20.26 -0.74 11.31
N ASP A 16 19.81 -0.25 12.46
CA ASP A 16 18.85 -0.98 13.31
C ASP A 16 17.46 -1.11 12.66
N LEU A 17 16.96 -0.04 12.04
CA LEU A 17 15.68 -0.08 11.31
C LEU A 17 15.79 -0.93 10.05
N ALA A 18 16.90 -0.81 9.30
CA ALA A 18 17.15 -1.62 8.12
C ALA A 18 17.23 -3.13 8.47
N ALA A 19 17.89 -3.47 9.57
CA ALA A 19 17.97 -4.84 10.09
C ALA A 19 16.59 -5.43 10.39
N LYS A 20 15.72 -4.66 11.04
CA LYS A 20 14.35 -5.09 11.40
C LYS A 20 13.40 -5.17 10.20
N SER A 21 13.62 -4.34 9.19
CA SER A 21 12.72 -4.20 8.03
C SER A 21 13.01 -5.19 6.89
N GLY A 22 13.97 -6.11 7.07
CA GLY A 22 14.38 -7.06 6.03
C GLY A 22 15.30 -6.48 4.96
N GLY A 23 16.04 -5.42 5.30
CA GLY A 23 16.97 -4.70 4.44
C GLY A 23 18.28 -5.45 4.14
N LEU A 24 18.20 -6.69 3.67
CA LEU A 24 19.39 -7.51 3.36
C LEU A 24 19.73 -7.55 1.86
N GLU A 25 19.02 -6.77 1.07
CA GLU A 25 19.21 -6.70 -0.38
C GLU A 25 20.57 -6.07 -0.73
N ARG A 26 21.33 -6.78 -1.57
CA ARG A 26 22.60 -6.28 -2.08
C ARG A 26 22.35 -5.06 -2.96
N TYR A 27 23.23 -4.06 -2.85
CA TYR A 27 23.18 -2.79 -3.61
C TYR A 27 22.03 -1.84 -3.23
N ARG A 28 21.28 -2.13 -2.16
CA ARG A 28 20.21 -1.26 -1.67
C ARG A 28 20.70 -0.02 -0.95
N TYR A 29 21.88 -0.08 -0.33
CA TYR A 29 22.37 1.00 0.52
C TYR A 29 23.61 1.66 -0.05
N GLU A 30 23.68 2.97 0.10
CA GLU A 30 24.87 3.77 -0.22
C GLU A 30 25.35 4.52 1.03
N CYS A 31 26.66 4.69 1.13
CA CYS A 31 27.28 5.53 2.13
C CYS A 31 26.82 6.98 1.92
N ALA A 32 26.15 7.56 2.91
CA ALA A 32 25.66 8.94 2.84
C ALA A 32 26.81 9.97 2.69
N HIS A 33 28.05 9.60 3.05
CA HIS A 33 29.21 10.48 2.94
C HIS A 33 29.87 10.47 1.56
N CYS A 34 30.27 9.29 1.05
CA CYS A 34 31.04 9.15 -0.19
C CYS A 34 30.22 8.63 -1.38
N GLY A 35 29.00 8.12 -1.15
CA GLY A 35 28.14 7.56 -2.19
C GLY A 35 28.53 6.15 -2.65
N GLU A 36 29.47 5.47 -2.00
CA GLU A 36 29.81 4.07 -2.31
C GLU A 36 28.74 3.11 -1.77
N GLU A 37 28.48 2.01 -2.49
CA GLU A 37 27.60 0.94 -2.02
C GLU A 37 28.07 0.36 -0.69
N VAL A 38 27.14 0.20 0.24
CA VAL A 38 27.36 -0.41 1.54
C VAL A 38 26.44 -1.61 1.73
N ARG A 39 26.88 -2.54 2.57
CA ARG A 39 26.07 -3.69 3.02
C ARG A 39 25.80 -3.59 4.51
N LEU A 40 24.63 -4.08 4.91
CA LEU A 40 24.29 -4.25 6.30
C LEU A 40 25.05 -5.46 6.88
N ALA A 41 25.72 -5.25 8.01
CA ALA A 41 26.54 -6.24 8.71
C ALA A 41 26.04 -6.43 10.15
N ALA A 42 26.38 -7.58 10.73
CA ALA A 42 26.07 -7.93 12.13
C ALA A 42 24.57 -7.94 12.50
N VAL A 43 23.67 -8.13 11.53
CA VAL A 43 22.21 -8.14 11.73
C VAL A 43 21.74 -9.13 12.80
N SER A 44 22.37 -10.31 12.86
CA SER A 44 22.02 -11.37 13.81
C SER A 44 23.10 -11.58 14.88
N SER A 45 24.01 -10.62 15.06
CA SER A 45 25.08 -10.73 16.05
C SER A 45 24.54 -10.43 17.45
N THR A 46 24.91 -11.27 18.41
CA THR A 46 24.66 -11.03 19.85
C THR A 46 25.74 -10.16 20.49
N SER A 47 26.87 -9.93 19.79
CA SER A 47 28.03 -9.20 20.32
C SER A 47 28.21 -7.81 19.71
N MET A 48 27.60 -7.54 18.56
CA MET A 48 27.72 -6.26 17.86
C MET A 48 26.37 -5.79 17.33
N VAL A 49 26.14 -4.48 17.41
CA VAL A 49 24.97 -3.84 16.80
C VAL A 49 25.10 -3.83 15.28
N ALA A 50 23.97 -3.92 14.59
CA ALA A 50 23.90 -3.81 13.15
C ALA A 50 24.56 -2.50 12.66
N HIS A 51 25.35 -2.58 11.60
CA HIS A 51 26.03 -1.43 11.03
C HIS A 51 26.28 -1.63 9.53
N PHE A 52 26.42 -0.52 8.80
CA PHE A 52 26.80 -0.55 7.40
C PHE A 52 28.33 -0.58 7.25
N ARG A 53 28.78 -1.30 6.21
CA ARG A 53 30.18 -1.34 5.75
C ARG A 53 30.25 -1.22 4.23
N HIS A 54 31.29 -0.55 3.71
CA HIS A 54 31.52 -0.49 2.26
C HIS A 54 31.67 -1.88 1.64
N LEU A 55 31.13 -2.02 0.44
CA LEU A 55 31.18 -3.27 -0.30
C LEU A 55 32.59 -3.58 -0.81
N SER A 56 33.38 -2.55 -1.17
CA SER A 56 34.78 -2.71 -1.59
C SER A 56 35.71 -3.16 -0.46
N GLY A 57 35.27 -3.06 0.81
CA GLY A 57 36.12 -3.28 1.98
C GLY A 57 37.06 -2.11 2.29
N ASN A 58 36.99 -1.01 1.54
CA ASN A 58 37.75 0.20 1.84
C ASN A 58 37.11 0.92 3.03
N ASN A 59 37.61 0.65 4.24
CA ASN A 59 37.14 1.31 5.44
C ASN A 59 37.80 2.68 5.56
N ASP A 60 37.31 3.64 4.78
CA ASP A 60 37.68 5.05 4.96
C ASP A 60 37.24 5.47 6.39
N VAL A 61 38.22 5.90 7.18
CA VAL A 61 38.04 6.28 8.59
C VAL A 61 37.01 7.40 8.73
N ASP A 62 36.95 8.31 7.76
CA ASP A 62 36.02 9.43 7.78
C ASP A 62 34.58 8.98 7.49
N CYS A 63 34.43 8.00 6.61
CA CYS A 63 33.14 7.37 6.37
C CYS A 63 32.68 6.52 7.57
N GLU A 64 33.57 5.76 8.21
CA GLU A 64 33.20 4.93 9.37
C GLU A 64 32.81 5.77 10.60
N LYS A 65 33.39 6.97 10.74
CA LYS A 65 33.03 7.96 11.75
C LYS A 65 31.78 8.77 11.40
N TYR A 66 31.24 8.64 10.19
CA TYR A 66 30.00 9.32 9.82
C TYR A 66 28.83 8.78 10.65
N LEU A 67 28.42 9.56 11.65
CA LEU A 67 27.30 9.27 12.53
C LEU A 67 25.98 9.88 12.02
N GLY A 68 26.04 10.70 10.96
CA GLY A 68 24.94 11.60 10.56
C GLY A 68 24.66 12.65 11.64
N GLN A 69 24.24 13.86 11.29
CA GLN A 69 23.72 14.77 12.31
C GLN A 69 22.44 14.16 12.90
N HIS A 70 22.37 14.08 14.23
CA HIS A 70 21.20 13.57 14.95
C HIS A 70 20.06 14.59 14.74
N GLY A 71 19.05 14.25 13.94
CA GLY A 71 17.84 15.06 13.74
C GLY A 71 17.71 15.76 12.39
N SER A 72 18.75 15.82 11.55
CA SER A 72 18.61 16.33 10.17
C SER A 72 18.35 15.15 9.23
N ILE A 73 17.09 14.81 9.01
CA ILE A 73 16.71 13.85 7.97
C ILE A 73 16.77 14.63 6.66
N ASN A 74 17.81 14.40 5.85
CA ASN A 74 17.88 15.03 4.55
C ASN A 74 16.99 14.24 3.57
N ILE A 75 15.78 14.75 3.35
CA ILE A 75 14.80 14.19 2.41
C ILE A 75 15.12 14.64 0.97
N ASP A 76 16.03 15.61 0.80
CA ASP A 76 16.40 16.09 -0.52
C ASP A 76 17.28 15.06 -1.25
N ALA A 77 16.65 14.34 -2.17
CA ALA A 77 17.29 13.60 -3.26
C ALA A 77 18.26 14.48 -4.08
N HIS A 78 18.19 15.81 -3.93
CA HIS A 78 19.09 16.79 -4.54
C HIS A 78 20.46 16.93 -3.85
N SER A 79 20.63 16.41 -2.63
CA SER A 79 21.90 16.45 -1.89
C SER A 79 22.84 15.27 -2.20
N ARG A 80 22.47 14.42 -3.17
CA ARG A 80 23.24 13.25 -3.59
C ARG A 80 24.66 13.68 -3.99
N LYS A 81 25.65 13.18 -3.25
CA LYS A 81 27.04 13.11 -3.74
C LYS A 81 27.24 11.96 -4.74
N SER A 82 26.38 10.93 -4.73
CA SER A 82 26.48 9.78 -5.64
C SER A 82 25.71 10.04 -6.94
N ARG A 83 26.41 9.93 -8.08
CA ARG A 83 25.83 9.93 -9.43
C ARG A 83 25.63 8.49 -9.91
N ASN A 84 25.12 7.61 -9.06
CA ASN A 84 25.21 6.17 -9.29
C ASN A 84 24.09 5.63 -10.17
N GLU A 85 24.44 4.74 -11.10
CA GLU A 85 23.50 4.02 -11.96
C GLU A 85 22.62 3.09 -11.12
N ARG A 86 21.29 3.32 -11.14
CA ARG A 86 20.33 2.35 -10.61
C ARG A 86 20.09 1.28 -11.65
N ALA A 87 20.78 0.16 -11.50
CA ALA A 87 20.64 -1.00 -12.36
C ALA A 87 19.72 -2.04 -11.73
N GLU A 88 18.88 -2.69 -12.52
CA GLU A 88 18.10 -3.88 -12.17
C GLU A 88 18.08 -4.84 -13.37
N PHE A 89 17.93 -6.14 -13.12
CA PHE A 89 17.86 -7.13 -14.20
C PHE A 89 16.48 -7.75 -14.27
N TYR A 90 16.03 -8.04 -15.48
CA TYR A 90 14.70 -8.56 -15.74
C TYR A 90 14.73 -9.70 -16.74
N PHE A 91 13.73 -10.56 -16.66
CA PHE A 91 13.33 -11.51 -17.68
C PHE A 91 11.96 -11.10 -18.22
N ASP A 92 11.78 -11.15 -19.53
CA ASP A 92 10.54 -10.82 -20.22
C ASP A 92 9.96 -12.09 -20.86
N SER A 93 8.78 -12.54 -20.45
CA SER A 93 8.23 -13.82 -20.91
C SER A 93 7.78 -13.79 -22.37
N GLY A 94 7.38 -12.63 -22.88
CA GLY A 94 6.93 -12.44 -24.26
C GLY A 94 8.06 -12.60 -25.27
N SER A 95 9.18 -11.89 -25.04
CA SER A 95 10.37 -11.99 -25.89
C SER A 95 11.30 -13.16 -25.52
N LYS A 96 11.17 -13.71 -24.31
CA LYS A 96 12.08 -14.71 -23.72
C LYS A 96 13.54 -14.22 -23.64
N MET A 97 13.72 -12.91 -23.48
CA MET A 97 15.01 -12.26 -23.38
C MET A 97 15.27 -11.71 -21.97
N PHE A 98 16.55 -11.55 -21.64
CA PHE A 98 16.98 -10.88 -20.43
C PHE A 98 17.33 -9.42 -20.73
N TYR A 99 17.03 -8.54 -19.78
CA TYR A 99 17.21 -7.11 -19.90
C TYR A 99 17.90 -6.53 -18.68
N LEU A 100 18.72 -5.50 -18.92
CA LEU A 100 19.21 -4.58 -17.92
C LEU A 100 18.31 -3.34 -17.92
N GLY A 101 17.60 -3.08 -16.82
CA GLY A 101 16.93 -1.81 -16.58
C GLY A 101 17.88 -0.81 -15.94
N LEU A 102 18.07 0.35 -16.57
CA LEU A 102 18.86 1.45 -16.02
C LEU A 102 18.00 2.68 -15.78
N CYS A 103 18.11 3.26 -14.60
CA CYS A 103 17.34 4.42 -14.20
C CYS A 103 18.26 5.55 -13.72
N PHE A 104 18.00 6.77 -14.22
CA PHE A 104 18.68 8.01 -13.85
C PHE A 104 17.65 9.06 -13.46
N SER A 105 17.97 9.90 -12.47
CA SER A 105 17.15 11.07 -12.14
C SER A 105 17.34 12.16 -13.21
N LYS A 106 16.45 13.14 -13.24
CA LYS A 106 16.56 14.29 -14.16
C LYS A 106 17.92 14.99 -14.05
N ASN A 107 18.35 15.29 -12.82
CA ASN A 107 19.62 15.97 -12.57
C ASN A 107 20.82 15.11 -13.02
N GLU A 108 20.77 13.79 -12.85
CA GLU A 108 21.82 12.89 -13.34
C GLU A 108 21.89 12.93 -14.87
N ILE A 109 20.73 12.85 -15.54
CA ILE A 109 20.66 12.90 -17.00
C ILE A 109 21.24 14.22 -17.51
N ASP A 110 20.81 15.36 -16.98
CA ASP A 110 21.27 16.68 -17.41
C ASP A 110 22.79 16.83 -17.23
N THR A 111 23.31 16.41 -16.07
CA THR A 111 24.76 16.46 -15.78
C THR A 111 25.57 15.56 -16.71
N TYR A 112 25.11 14.34 -16.96
CA TYR A 112 25.80 13.40 -17.83
C TYR A 112 25.71 13.83 -19.31
N GLU A 113 24.62 14.49 -19.70
CA GLU A 113 24.43 15.02 -21.04
C GLU A 113 25.41 16.17 -21.34
N GLU A 114 25.61 17.09 -20.38
CA GLU A 114 26.62 18.17 -20.47
C GLU A 114 28.04 17.61 -20.66
N GLU A 115 28.37 16.55 -19.93
CA GLU A 115 29.69 15.90 -19.95
C GLU A 115 29.85 14.86 -21.08
N LEU A 116 28.85 14.74 -21.97
CA LEU A 116 28.81 13.76 -23.07
C LEU A 116 29.04 12.31 -22.61
N ALA A 117 28.63 11.99 -21.39
CA ALA A 117 28.91 10.72 -20.77
C ALA A 117 28.12 9.58 -21.42
N ARG A 118 28.75 8.40 -21.45
CA ARG A 118 28.15 7.17 -21.96
C ARG A 118 28.11 6.13 -20.87
N PHE A 119 27.01 5.41 -20.80
CA PHE A 119 26.92 4.15 -20.10
C PHE A 119 27.63 3.06 -20.91
N GLU A 120 28.25 2.12 -20.20
CA GLU A 120 28.97 0.99 -20.77
C GLU A 120 28.68 -0.29 -19.98
N LEU A 121 28.34 -1.36 -20.72
CA LEU A 121 28.12 -2.70 -20.19
C LEU A 121 29.16 -3.66 -20.73
N ARG A 122 29.85 -4.35 -19.82
CA ARG A 122 30.92 -5.32 -20.11
C ARG A 122 30.64 -6.67 -19.46
N THR A 123 31.15 -7.75 -20.06
CA THR A 123 31.15 -9.09 -19.44
C THR A 123 32.31 -9.27 -18.46
N THR A 124 33.40 -8.53 -18.62
CA THR A 124 34.60 -8.57 -17.76
C THR A 124 35.10 -7.16 -17.46
N ALA A 125 35.80 -6.97 -16.33
CA ALA A 125 36.23 -5.65 -15.86
C ALA A 125 37.11 -4.89 -16.86
N GLN A 126 37.98 -5.59 -17.60
CA GLN A 126 38.88 -5.00 -18.61
C GLN A 126 38.41 -5.27 -20.04
N GLY A 127 37.25 -5.87 -20.22
CA GLY A 127 36.71 -6.18 -21.55
C GLY A 127 36.24 -4.92 -22.29
N GLN A 128 36.10 -5.04 -23.61
CA GLN A 128 35.41 -4.02 -24.40
C GLN A 128 33.91 -4.02 -24.05
N PRO A 129 33.26 -2.86 -23.98
CA PRO A 129 31.83 -2.78 -23.76
C PRO A 129 31.10 -3.32 -24.99
N PHE A 130 30.20 -4.27 -24.76
CA PHE A 130 29.35 -4.80 -25.84
C PHE A 130 28.08 -3.97 -26.03
N SER A 131 27.68 -3.21 -25.00
CA SER A 131 26.62 -2.21 -25.11
C SER A 131 27.11 -0.87 -24.58
N SER A 132 26.86 0.20 -25.33
CA SER A 132 27.19 1.56 -24.94
C SER A 132 26.14 2.56 -25.42
N LEU A 133 25.60 3.36 -24.50
CA LEU A 133 24.52 4.31 -24.74
C LEU A 133 24.89 5.67 -24.17
N ARG A 134 24.56 6.75 -24.88
CA ARG A 134 24.72 8.12 -24.33
C ARG A 134 23.67 8.34 -23.24
N ILE A 135 24.10 8.87 -22.10
CA ILE A 135 23.20 9.22 -21.01
C ILE A 135 22.68 10.64 -21.29
N ASN A 136 21.47 10.73 -21.83
CA ASN A 136 20.83 11.98 -22.23
C ASN A 136 19.30 11.85 -22.27
N ASN A 137 18.61 12.98 -22.42
CA ASN A 137 17.14 13.04 -22.45
C ASN A 137 16.50 12.37 -23.69
N ILE A 138 17.30 11.93 -24.67
CA ILE A 138 16.82 11.17 -25.84
C ILE A 138 16.72 9.67 -25.50
N ASN A 139 17.71 9.13 -24.78
CA ASN A 139 17.78 7.70 -24.49
C ASN A 139 17.15 7.33 -23.14
N PHE A 140 17.11 8.27 -22.20
CA PHE A 140 16.63 8.05 -20.85
C PHE A 140 15.54 9.05 -20.51
N LEU A 141 14.50 8.55 -19.85
CA LEU A 141 13.48 9.36 -19.22
C LEU A 141 13.79 9.43 -17.72
N PRO A 142 13.62 10.60 -17.07
CA PRO A 142 13.85 10.73 -15.64
C PRO A 142 13.05 9.72 -14.82
N ASP A 143 13.74 9.02 -13.93
CA ASP A 143 13.17 8.09 -12.96
C ASP A 143 12.37 6.90 -13.55
N ILE A 144 12.57 6.61 -14.84
CA ILE A 144 11.98 5.48 -15.55
C ILE A 144 13.10 4.54 -16.01
N PRO A 145 13.03 3.23 -15.72
CA PRO A 145 14.05 2.28 -16.16
C PRO A 145 14.03 2.11 -17.68
N ARG A 146 15.16 2.41 -18.33
CA ARG A 146 15.42 2.08 -19.72
C ARG A 146 15.84 0.62 -19.82
N MET A 147 15.08 -0.18 -20.55
CA MET A 147 15.37 -1.59 -20.79
C MET A 147 16.39 -1.76 -21.92
N ILE A 148 17.53 -2.35 -21.60
CA ILE A 148 18.62 -2.65 -22.54
C ILE A 148 18.71 -4.18 -22.66
N PRO A 149 18.47 -4.76 -23.85
CA PRO A 149 18.56 -6.20 -24.04
C PRO A 149 19.99 -6.68 -23.82
N ILE A 150 20.14 -7.84 -23.17
CA ILE A 150 21.43 -8.49 -22.95
C ILE A 150 21.58 -9.60 -24.00
N ASP A 151 22.59 -9.45 -24.85
CA ASP A 151 22.87 -10.33 -25.99
C ASP A 151 24.09 -11.23 -25.76
N GLN A 152 25.00 -10.87 -24.85
CA GLN A 152 26.17 -11.65 -24.50
C GLN A 152 26.07 -12.25 -23.10
N PHE A 153 26.18 -13.58 -23.00
CA PHE A 153 26.08 -14.29 -21.72
C PHE A 153 27.29 -14.03 -20.81
N SER A 154 27.01 -13.64 -19.57
CA SER A 154 27.96 -13.68 -18.46
C SER A 154 27.23 -13.96 -17.15
N TYR A 155 27.91 -14.63 -16.20
CA TYR A 155 27.40 -14.81 -14.84
C TYR A 155 27.39 -13.49 -14.05
N SER A 156 28.26 -12.54 -14.43
CA SER A 156 28.32 -11.20 -13.83
C SER A 156 28.64 -10.16 -14.87
N TYR A 157 28.01 -8.99 -14.78
CA TYR A 157 28.29 -7.85 -15.65
C TYR A 157 29.01 -6.74 -14.91
N HIS A 158 29.66 -5.92 -15.71
CA HIS A 158 30.48 -4.80 -15.31
C HIS A 158 29.90 -3.53 -15.90
N LEU A 159 29.34 -2.69 -15.04
CA LEU A 159 28.66 -1.45 -15.40
C LEU A 159 29.56 -0.27 -15.06
N SER A 160 29.66 0.69 -15.97
CA SER A 160 30.34 1.96 -15.71
C SER A 160 29.75 3.08 -16.56
N ASN A 161 30.14 4.31 -16.26
CA ASN A 161 30.01 5.42 -17.18
C ASN A 161 31.38 6.04 -17.49
N THR A 162 31.48 6.72 -18.62
CA THR A 162 32.73 7.33 -19.09
C THR A 162 33.17 8.55 -18.28
N LEU A 163 32.31 9.10 -17.41
CA LEU A 163 32.62 10.28 -16.61
C LEU A 163 33.43 9.93 -15.36
N ASN A 164 32.98 8.94 -14.59
CA ASN A 164 33.66 8.49 -13.38
C ASN A 164 34.56 7.26 -13.62
N ASN A 165 34.31 6.52 -14.70
CA ASN A 165 34.98 5.27 -15.06
C ASN A 165 35.04 4.23 -13.92
N VAL A 166 34.09 4.29 -12.98
CA VAL A 166 33.99 3.36 -11.86
C VAL A 166 33.32 2.10 -12.37
N ASN A 167 34.08 1.02 -12.46
CA ASN A 167 33.58 -0.26 -12.95
C ASN A 167 32.97 -1.08 -11.81
N ARG A 168 31.65 -1.26 -11.83
CA ARG A 168 30.88 -1.97 -10.81
C ARG A 168 30.46 -3.34 -11.28
N ARG A 169 30.74 -4.35 -10.46
CA ARG A 169 30.34 -5.73 -10.72
C ARG A 169 28.94 -6.00 -10.17
N TYR A 170 28.07 -6.46 -11.06
CA TYR A 170 26.74 -6.96 -10.76
C TYR A 170 26.67 -8.46 -11.06
N ASP A 171 26.39 -9.26 -10.05
CA ASP A 171 26.13 -10.68 -10.24
C ASP A 171 24.73 -10.86 -10.86
N PHE A 172 24.61 -11.69 -11.90
CA PHE A 172 23.37 -11.92 -12.62
C PHE A 172 22.88 -13.36 -12.50
N PHE A 173 23.62 -14.31 -13.08
CA PHE A 173 23.31 -15.73 -12.95
C PHE A 173 24.15 -16.39 -11.86
N LYS A 174 23.54 -17.34 -11.15
CA LYS A 174 24.30 -18.25 -10.29
C LYS A 174 25.15 -19.20 -11.14
N LYS A 175 26.28 -19.62 -10.59
CA LYS A 175 27.22 -20.56 -11.22
C LYS A 175 26.83 -22.01 -10.90
N ASP A 176 27.51 -22.95 -11.55
CA ASP A 176 27.51 -24.37 -11.17
C ASP A 176 26.12 -25.04 -11.18
N GLY A 177 25.25 -24.61 -12.09
CA GLY A 177 23.90 -25.17 -12.27
C GLY A 177 22.88 -24.76 -11.20
N LEU A 178 23.23 -23.82 -10.33
CA LEU A 178 22.30 -23.27 -9.35
C LEU A 178 21.22 -22.42 -10.02
N ALA A 179 20.00 -22.56 -9.52
CA ALA A 179 18.84 -21.83 -9.99
C ALA A 179 18.96 -20.32 -9.72
N THR A 180 18.59 -19.50 -10.70
CA THR A 180 18.50 -18.05 -10.56
C THR A 180 17.03 -17.63 -10.54
N PHE A 181 16.63 -16.91 -9.50
CA PHE A 181 15.24 -16.53 -9.25
C PHE A 181 14.95 -15.08 -9.65
N PHE A 182 13.77 -14.90 -10.26
CA PHE A 182 13.20 -13.62 -10.62
C PHE A 182 11.78 -13.54 -10.03
N LYS A 183 11.45 -12.45 -9.34
CA LYS A 183 10.10 -12.16 -8.84
C LYS A 183 9.21 -11.69 -9.99
N ILE A 184 8.10 -12.36 -10.21
CA ILE A 184 7.14 -11.97 -11.25
C ILE A 184 6.34 -10.75 -10.77
N HIS A 185 6.18 -9.78 -11.66
CA HIS A 185 5.34 -8.60 -11.46
C HIS A 185 4.11 -8.67 -12.37
N GLY A 186 2.93 -8.37 -11.83
CA GLY A 186 1.65 -8.41 -12.55
C GLY A 186 1.00 -9.79 -12.60
N ASN A 187 -0.25 -9.83 -13.07
CA ASN A 187 -1.08 -11.04 -13.20
C ASN A 187 -1.39 -11.39 -14.66
N ASP A 188 -0.68 -10.80 -15.61
CA ASP A 188 -0.93 -11.00 -17.04
C ASP A 188 -0.24 -12.28 -17.55
N ASP A 189 -0.80 -12.89 -18.60
CA ASP A 189 -0.21 -14.06 -19.29
C ASP A 189 1.21 -13.78 -19.80
N TYR A 190 1.49 -12.52 -20.17
CA TYR A 190 2.82 -12.02 -20.47
C TYR A 190 3.33 -11.22 -19.29
N TYR A 191 4.36 -11.74 -18.64
CA TYR A 191 4.91 -11.17 -17.42
C TYR A 191 6.35 -10.70 -17.60
N ARG A 192 6.72 -9.75 -16.76
CA ARG A 192 8.11 -9.37 -16.54
C ARG A 192 8.51 -9.77 -15.14
N ALA A 193 9.68 -10.39 -15.00
CA ALA A 193 10.19 -10.85 -13.72
C ALA A 193 11.50 -10.13 -13.38
N ARG A 194 11.59 -9.53 -12.19
CA ARG A 194 12.78 -8.81 -11.70
C ARG A 194 13.70 -9.76 -10.92
N LEU A 195 15.00 -9.69 -11.16
CA LEU A 195 15.99 -10.52 -10.48
C LEU A 195 15.95 -10.33 -8.96
N ILE A 196 15.94 -11.44 -8.23
CA ILE A 196 16.07 -11.43 -6.77
C ILE A 196 17.54 -11.37 -6.39
N ARG A 197 17.93 -10.24 -5.78
CA ARG A 197 19.31 -9.98 -5.34
C ARG A 197 19.62 -10.55 -3.96
N SER A 198 18.60 -10.74 -3.13
CA SER A 198 18.73 -11.36 -1.82
C SER A 198 18.78 -12.88 -1.94
N THR A 199 19.06 -13.54 -0.82
CA THR A 199 18.89 -14.98 -0.68
C THR A 199 17.50 -15.34 -0.13
N LEU A 200 16.57 -14.39 -0.05
CA LEU A 200 15.25 -14.59 0.55
C LEU A 200 14.18 -14.76 -0.53
N LEU A 201 13.42 -15.84 -0.40
CA LEU A 201 12.18 -16.11 -1.14
C LEU A 201 11.02 -16.08 -0.16
N TYR A 202 9.84 -15.73 -0.65
CA TYR A 202 8.65 -15.52 0.17
C TYR A 202 7.49 -16.40 -0.30
N THR A 203 6.67 -16.85 0.64
CA THR A 203 5.45 -17.60 0.31
C THR A 203 4.44 -16.75 -0.45
N ASP A 204 3.56 -17.37 -1.24
CA ASP A 204 2.49 -16.72 -2.01
C ASP A 204 2.97 -15.65 -3.01
N VAL A 205 4.25 -15.71 -3.39
CA VAL A 205 4.83 -14.85 -4.42
C VAL A 205 5.18 -15.71 -5.64
N PRO A 206 4.75 -15.29 -6.85
CA PRO A 206 5.10 -15.98 -8.08
C PRO A 206 6.55 -15.67 -8.49
N TYR A 207 7.29 -16.72 -8.83
CA TYR A 207 8.68 -16.64 -9.24
C TYR A 207 8.90 -17.29 -10.61
N PHE A 208 9.70 -16.63 -11.44
CA PHE A 208 10.34 -17.25 -12.59
C PHE A 208 11.73 -17.71 -12.20
N VAL A 209 12.03 -18.98 -12.45
CA VAL A 209 13.28 -19.62 -12.08
C VAL A 209 13.94 -20.16 -13.33
N THR A 210 15.24 -19.91 -13.49
CA THR A 210 15.99 -20.36 -14.66
C THR A 210 17.31 -21.02 -14.29
N ILE A 211 17.66 -22.04 -15.07
CA ILE A 211 18.98 -22.69 -15.06
C ILE A 211 19.51 -22.78 -16.49
N GLU A 212 20.84 -22.75 -16.62
CA GLU A 212 21.50 -23.01 -17.91
C GLU A 212 21.26 -24.47 -18.31
N GLY A 213 20.82 -24.70 -19.54
CA GLY A 213 20.23 -25.96 -20.01
C GLY A 213 21.18 -27.17 -20.11
N GLN A 214 22.46 -27.01 -19.77
CA GLN A 214 23.36 -28.14 -19.49
C GLN A 214 23.02 -28.83 -18.15
N TYR A 215 22.28 -28.14 -17.30
CA TYR A 215 21.76 -28.63 -16.04
C TYR A 215 20.26 -28.90 -16.14
N SER A 216 19.76 -29.76 -15.26
CA SER A 216 18.34 -30.04 -15.10
C SER A 216 17.89 -29.55 -13.73
N PHE A 217 16.61 -29.19 -13.62
CA PHE A 217 16.01 -29.11 -12.29
C PHE A 217 16.11 -30.51 -11.67
N PRO A 218 16.35 -30.65 -10.36
CA PRO A 218 16.21 -31.92 -9.65
C PRO A 218 14.89 -32.59 -10.08
N GLU A 219 14.89 -33.91 -10.28
CA GLU A 219 13.74 -34.63 -10.83
C GLU A 219 12.43 -34.16 -10.17
N SER A 220 11.49 -33.73 -11.02
CA SER A 220 10.24 -33.06 -10.66
C SER A 220 9.29 -33.89 -9.77
N SER A 221 9.69 -35.11 -9.40
CA SER A 221 9.03 -35.99 -8.45
C SER A 221 9.21 -35.55 -6.98
N CYS A 222 10.06 -34.55 -6.70
CA CYS A 222 10.30 -33.99 -5.37
C CYS A 222 9.62 -32.65 -5.08
N PHE A 223 8.77 -32.12 -5.96
CA PHE A 223 7.99 -30.92 -5.63
C PHE A 223 6.88 -31.31 -4.66
N LEU A 224 7.17 -31.05 -3.38
CA LEU A 224 6.25 -31.14 -2.26
C LEU A 224 4.93 -30.46 -2.64
N SER A 225 3.81 -30.95 -2.11
CA SER A 225 2.48 -30.33 -2.25
C SER A 225 2.44 -28.82 -1.93
N ASP A 226 3.47 -28.30 -1.28
CA ASP A 226 3.65 -26.92 -0.87
C ASP A 226 4.32 -26.01 -1.92
N VAL A 227 4.73 -26.53 -3.08
CA VAL A 227 5.24 -25.73 -4.21
C VAL A 227 4.38 -25.99 -5.44
N GLU A 228 3.71 -24.94 -5.90
CA GLU A 228 2.91 -24.98 -7.13
C GLU A 228 3.77 -24.60 -8.33
N ILE A 229 3.77 -25.44 -9.37
CA ILE A 229 4.42 -25.14 -10.66
C ILE A 229 3.34 -24.86 -11.68
N SER A 230 3.34 -23.66 -12.25
CA SER A 230 2.34 -23.26 -13.25
C SER A 230 2.82 -23.48 -14.68
N ASP A 231 4.11 -23.30 -14.96
CA ASP A 231 4.66 -23.46 -16.30
C ASP A 231 6.12 -23.95 -16.28
N THR A 232 6.55 -24.66 -17.33
CA THR A 232 7.92 -25.11 -17.52
C THR A 232 8.24 -25.17 -19.01
N TYR A 233 9.28 -24.46 -19.43
CA TYR A 233 9.65 -24.38 -20.85
C TYR A 233 11.15 -24.21 -21.05
N ARG A 234 11.59 -24.59 -22.25
CA ARG A 234 12.96 -24.34 -22.72
C ARG A 234 12.98 -23.14 -23.65
N PHE A 235 14.05 -22.37 -23.60
CA PHE A 235 14.25 -21.21 -24.47
C PHE A 235 15.74 -20.98 -24.72
N GLU A 236 16.04 -20.19 -25.75
CA GLU A 236 17.41 -19.87 -26.15
C GLU A 236 17.58 -18.35 -26.19
N THR A 237 18.61 -17.85 -25.55
CA THR A 237 18.95 -16.42 -25.51
C THR A 237 20.43 -16.27 -25.15
N MET A 238 21.05 -15.15 -25.53
CA MET A 238 22.48 -14.91 -25.33
C MET A 238 23.41 -16.04 -25.86
N GLY A 239 22.98 -16.75 -26.91
CA GLY A 239 23.70 -17.93 -27.44
C GLY A 239 23.74 -19.14 -26.49
N ARG A 240 22.84 -19.21 -25.51
CA ARG A 240 22.74 -20.28 -24.52
C ARG A 240 21.31 -20.81 -24.45
N ARG A 241 21.18 -22.11 -24.17
CA ARG A 241 19.89 -22.74 -23.87
C ARG A 241 19.62 -22.64 -22.38
N PHE A 242 18.38 -22.37 -22.03
CA PHE A 242 17.89 -22.29 -20.65
C PHE A 242 16.67 -23.18 -20.45
N LEU A 243 16.52 -23.65 -19.22
CA LEU A 243 15.28 -24.25 -18.74
C LEU A 243 14.66 -23.29 -17.73
N GLY A 244 13.46 -22.82 -18.03
CA GLY A 244 12.69 -21.90 -17.21
C GLY A 244 11.49 -22.61 -16.57
N GLN A 245 11.15 -22.21 -15.36
CA GLN A 245 9.99 -22.71 -14.62
C GLN A 245 9.33 -21.57 -13.84
N VAL A 246 8.00 -21.52 -13.85
CA VAL A 246 7.23 -20.61 -13.00
C VAL A 246 6.71 -21.40 -11.81
N LEU A 247 7.03 -20.92 -10.61
CA LEU A 247 6.60 -21.56 -9.37
C LEU A 247 6.14 -20.56 -8.31
N THR A 248 5.29 -21.04 -7.40
CA THR A 248 4.83 -20.31 -6.21
C THR A 248 5.00 -21.20 -4.99
N ILE A 249 5.66 -20.70 -3.96
CA ILE A 249 5.82 -21.41 -2.68
C ILE A 249 4.57 -21.13 -1.85
N LYS A 250 3.73 -22.14 -1.58
CA LYS A 250 2.50 -21.96 -0.79
C LYS A 250 2.78 -21.97 0.69
N ASN A 251 3.50 -22.98 1.17
CA ASN A 251 3.78 -23.13 2.59
C ASN A 251 5.28 -23.21 2.85
N LYS A 252 5.67 -22.65 3.99
CA LYS A 252 7.00 -22.80 4.54
C LYS A 252 7.08 -24.08 5.37
N THR A 253 7.56 -25.16 4.79
CA THR A 253 7.84 -26.44 5.47
C THR A 253 9.34 -26.73 5.51
N SER A 254 9.79 -27.60 6.41
CA SER A 254 11.23 -27.93 6.55
C SER A 254 11.82 -28.54 5.27
N ASP A 255 11.04 -29.31 4.53
CA ASP A 255 11.47 -29.91 3.26
C ASP A 255 11.59 -28.84 2.16
N VAL A 256 10.66 -27.89 2.11
CA VAL A 256 10.73 -26.70 1.25
C VAL A 256 11.99 -25.90 1.58
N GLU A 257 12.25 -25.61 2.86
CA GLU A 257 13.46 -24.89 3.27
C GLU A 257 14.74 -25.63 2.87
N ALA A 258 14.80 -26.95 3.05
CA ALA A 258 15.95 -27.75 2.66
C ALA A 258 16.19 -27.72 1.15
N LEU A 259 15.14 -27.83 0.33
CA LEU A 259 15.22 -27.75 -1.14
C LEU A 259 15.81 -26.41 -1.58
N PHE A 260 15.21 -25.28 -1.16
CA PHE A 260 15.68 -23.97 -1.58
C PHE A 260 17.07 -23.63 -1.01
N ALA A 261 17.44 -24.19 0.15
CA ALA A 261 18.79 -24.06 0.70
C ALA A 261 19.86 -24.70 -0.21
N THR A 262 19.53 -25.78 -0.94
CA THR A 262 20.46 -26.36 -1.93
C THR A 262 20.77 -25.41 -3.09
N TRP A 263 19.87 -24.48 -3.40
CA TRP A 263 20.06 -23.42 -4.37
C TRP A 263 20.64 -22.13 -3.77
N GLY A 264 20.91 -22.13 -2.46
CA GLY A 264 21.43 -20.98 -1.72
C GLY A 264 20.37 -19.94 -1.34
N TYR A 265 19.10 -20.35 -1.24
CA TYR A 265 17.98 -19.51 -0.84
C TYR A 265 17.38 -19.95 0.50
N GLN A 266 16.76 -19.01 1.20
CA GLN A 266 15.97 -19.21 2.42
C GLN A 266 14.54 -18.77 2.14
N VAL A 267 13.58 -19.46 2.76
CA VAL A 267 12.15 -19.19 2.57
C VAL A 267 11.58 -18.52 3.81
N GLU A 268 10.84 -17.43 3.63
CA GLU A 268 10.12 -16.71 4.67
C GLU A 268 8.63 -16.57 4.35
N ALA A 269 7.81 -16.37 5.38
CA ALA A 269 6.41 -16.01 5.17
C ALA A 269 6.31 -14.60 4.58
N SER A 270 5.44 -14.45 3.59
CA SER A 270 5.13 -13.16 2.99
C SER A 270 4.40 -12.22 3.94
N GLU A 271 4.56 -10.94 3.69
CA GLU A 271 3.78 -9.86 4.25
C GLU A 271 2.76 -9.38 3.21
N THR A 272 1.69 -8.76 3.69
CA THR A 272 0.66 -8.15 2.87
C THR A 272 0.69 -6.64 3.03
N LEU A 273 0.59 -5.92 1.90
CA LEU A 273 0.43 -4.48 1.84
C LEU A 273 -0.57 -4.15 0.74
N THR A 274 -1.55 -3.31 1.04
CA THR A 274 -2.62 -2.97 0.11
C THR A 274 -3.05 -1.53 0.28
N LEU A 275 -3.16 -0.80 -0.83
CA LEU A 275 -3.80 0.50 -0.87
C LEU A 275 -5.32 0.32 -0.82
N LEU A 276 -5.95 0.77 0.26
CA LEU A 276 -7.40 0.68 0.45
C LEU A 276 -8.12 1.88 -0.17
N TRP A 277 -7.52 3.07 -0.04
CA TRP A 277 -8.07 4.33 -0.52
C TRP A 277 -6.94 5.37 -0.63
N PRO A 278 -6.99 6.34 -1.56
CA PRO A 278 -8.01 6.55 -2.58
C PRO A 278 -7.90 5.52 -3.72
N PRO A 279 -8.92 5.44 -4.60
CA PRO A 279 -8.76 4.80 -5.89
C PRO A 279 -7.51 5.34 -6.57
N ALA A 280 -6.71 4.43 -7.13
CA ALA A 280 -5.45 4.77 -7.76
C ALA A 280 -5.39 4.20 -9.17
N THR A 281 -4.78 4.94 -10.08
CA THR A 281 -4.42 4.44 -11.40
C THR A 281 -3.01 3.88 -11.34
N GLN A 282 -2.78 2.67 -11.86
CA GLN A 282 -1.44 2.10 -11.89
C GLN A 282 -0.69 2.58 -13.14
N ILE A 283 0.41 3.30 -12.95
CA ILE A 283 1.28 3.79 -14.03
C ILE A 283 2.73 3.42 -13.67
N ASN A 284 3.40 2.65 -14.54
CA ASN A 284 4.81 2.27 -14.38
C ASN A 284 5.14 1.74 -12.96
N GLU A 285 4.36 0.78 -12.46
CA GLU A 285 4.50 0.16 -11.13
C GLU A 285 4.18 1.07 -9.93
N ALA A 286 3.83 2.35 -10.15
CA ALA A 286 3.36 3.26 -9.12
C ALA A 286 1.82 3.40 -9.13
N SER A 287 1.23 3.47 -7.94
CA SER A 287 -0.16 3.85 -7.73
C SER A 287 -0.28 5.36 -7.69
N VAL A 288 -0.86 5.95 -8.74
CA VAL A 288 -1.07 7.40 -8.82
C VAL A 288 -2.38 7.76 -8.12
N VAL A 289 -2.30 8.70 -7.17
CA VAL A 289 -3.41 9.16 -6.35
C VAL A 289 -3.57 10.68 -6.42
N TYR A 290 -4.81 11.15 -6.27
CA TYR A 290 -5.17 12.58 -6.27
C TYR A 290 -5.46 13.13 -4.87
N SER A 291 -5.50 12.25 -3.86
CA SER A 291 -5.74 12.66 -2.47
C SER A 291 -4.43 12.97 -1.75
N GLU A 292 -4.51 13.88 -0.79
CA GLU A 292 -3.40 14.18 0.13
C GLU A 292 -3.18 13.09 1.17
N ASN A 293 -4.12 12.14 1.29
CA ASN A 293 -4.05 11.07 2.26
C ASN A 293 -4.32 9.73 1.57
N ALA A 294 -3.57 8.70 1.95
CA ALA A 294 -3.82 7.32 1.56
C ALA A 294 -4.02 6.45 2.80
N PHE A 295 -4.87 5.43 2.67
CA PHE A 295 -5.13 4.43 3.70
C PHE A 295 -4.56 3.11 3.23
N LEU A 296 -3.63 2.58 4.02
CA LEU A 296 -2.94 1.34 3.73
C LEU A 296 -3.36 0.28 4.74
N PHE A 297 -3.64 -0.92 4.24
CA PHE A 297 -3.61 -2.13 5.06
C PHE A 297 -2.20 -2.73 4.99
N SER A 298 -1.64 -3.09 6.13
CA SER A 298 -0.36 -3.78 6.24
C SER A 298 -0.42 -4.87 7.32
N SER A 299 0.16 -6.04 7.04
CA SER A 299 0.39 -7.09 8.05
C SER A 299 1.47 -6.72 9.08
N PHE A 300 2.12 -5.58 8.88
CA PHE A 300 3.22 -5.07 9.68
C PHE A 300 3.02 -3.60 10.06
N SER A 301 3.78 -3.14 11.06
CA SER A 301 3.78 -1.73 11.47
C SER A 301 4.58 -0.87 10.48
N LEU A 302 4.00 0.23 10.04
CA LEU A 302 4.70 1.26 9.27
C LEU A 302 5.66 2.01 10.20
N GLU A 303 6.95 1.95 9.89
CA GLU A 303 8.03 2.57 10.66
C GLU A 303 8.66 3.67 9.80
N ALA A 304 8.44 4.93 10.20
CA ALA A 304 8.99 6.10 9.53
C ALA A 304 10.49 5.96 9.30
N HIS A 305 10.93 6.13 8.05
CA HIS A 305 12.29 5.95 7.56
C HIS A 305 12.91 4.58 7.84
N GLY A 306 12.09 3.57 8.19
CA GLY A 306 12.50 2.17 8.31
C GLY A 306 11.98 1.35 7.13
N ASN A 307 10.66 1.32 6.98
CA ASN A 307 9.98 0.62 5.89
C ASN A 307 9.07 1.54 5.06
N ILE A 308 9.00 2.83 5.40
CA ILE A 308 8.30 3.86 4.63
C ILE A 308 9.12 5.15 4.63
N ASN A 309 9.15 5.88 3.51
CA ASN A 309 9.98 7.10 3.36
C ASN A 309 9.33 8.40 3.91
N VAL A 310 8.27 8.30 4.72
CA VAL A 310 7.55 9.45 5.30
C VAL A 310 7.95 9.69 6.76
N HIS A 311 7.69 10.90 7.25
CA HIS A 311 7.95 11.26 8.63
C HIS A 311 6.92 10.63 9.57
N SER A 312 7.27 10.43 10.84
CA SER A 312 6.37 9.80 11.83
C SER A 312 5.07 10.57 12.07
N LEU A 313 5.10 11.89 11.92
CA LEU A 313 3.92 12.77 12.04
C LEU A 313 2.92 12.57 10.91
N ASP A 314 3.38 12.04 9.78
CA ASP A 314 2.56 11.78 8.59
C ASP A 314 1.95 10.38 8.60
N ILE A 315 2.15 9.61 9.68
CA ILE A 315 1.60 8.26 9.86
C ILE A 315 0.62 8.28 11.03
N GLN A 316 -0.64 8.01 10.75
CA GLN A 316 -1.68 7.84 11.75
C GLN A 316 -2.21 6.40 11.72
N VAL A 317 -1.92 5.63 12.78
CA VAL A 317 -2.43 4.27 12.92
C VAL A 317 -3.90 4.33 13.37
N LEU A 318 -4.79 3.70 12.60
CA LEU A 318 -6.24 3.68 12.87
C LEU A 318 -6.70 2.40 13.57
N GLY A 319 -5.92 1.31 13.45
CA GLY A 319 -6.19 0.01 14.08
C GLY A 319 -6.34 -1.12 13.06
N SER A 320 -6.27 -2.36 13.53
CA SER A 320 -6.45 -3.58 12.71
C SER A 320 -5.58 -3.64 11.44
N GLY A 321 -4.34 -3.17 11.51
CA GLY A 321 -3.41 -3.14 10.37
C GLY A 321 -3.66 -1.98 9.39
N VAL A 322 -4.62 -1.08 9.67
CA VAL A 322 -4.91 0.08 8.82
C VAL A 322 -4.19 1.32 9.34
N SER A 323 -3.45 1.98 8.45
CA SER A 323 -2.77 3.25 8.71
C SER A 323 -3.15 4.28 7.66
N LYS A 324 -3.40 5.51 8.09
CA LYS A 324 -3.52 6.68 7.23
C LYS A 324 -2.14 7.33 7.10
N ILE A 325 -1.75 7.65 5.86
CA ILE A 325 -0.49 8.30 5.54
C ILE A 325 -0.74 9.59 4.75
N SER A 326 0.02 10.65 5.03
CA SER A 326 0.04 11.85 4.20
C SER A 326 0.87 11.60 2.93
N VAL A 327 0.32 11.96 1.77
CA VAL A 327 0.97 11.84 0.46
C VAL A 327 1.30 13.25 -0.05
N HIS A 328 2.55 13.66 0.08
CA HIS A 328 3.01 14.98 -0.36
C HIS A 328 3.54 14.97 -1.80
N SER A 329 4.35 13.96 -2.14
CA SER A 329 4.91 13.77 -3.48
C SER A 329 4.93 12.28 -3.82
N ARG A 330 5.95 11.57 -3.38
CA ARG A 330 6.15 10.15 -3.65
C ARG A 330 6.37 9.39 -2.35
N VAL A 331 5.41 8.54 -2.00
CA VAL A 331 5.50 7.65 -0.85
C VAL A 331 5.93 6.28 -1.33
N LYS A 332 6.92 5.70 -0.65
CA LYS A 332 7.41 4.35 -0.91
C LYS A 332 7.39 3.55 0.36
N VAL A 333 6.79 2.37 0.30
CA VAL A 333 6.75 1.41 1.40
C VAL A 333 7.37 0.10 0.93
N LEU A 334 8.27 -0.45 1.74
CA LEU A 334 8.90 -1.73 1.47
C LEU A 334 9.19 -2.46 2.78
N ARG A 335 8.63 -3.67 2.89
CA ARG A 335 9.00 -4.65 3.92
C ARG A 335 8.93 -6.04 3.32
N LYS A 336 10.04 -6.79 3.37
CA LYS A 336 10.13 -8.14 2.78
C LYS A 336 9.67 -8.16 1.32
N ASN A 337 8.65 -8.95 0.96
CA ASN A 337 8.06 -9.01 -0.38
C ASN A 337 7.06 -7.89 -0.68
N ALA A 338 6.55 -7.22 0.35
CA ALA A 338 5.47 -6.24 0.24
C ALA A 338 6.05 -4.86 -0.13
N GLU A 339 5.66 -4.37 -1.29
CA GLU A 339 6.17 -3.13 -1.89
C GLU A 339 5.00 -2.33 -2.46
N ILE A 340 4.95 -1.03 -2.19
CA ILE A 340 4.06 -0.11 -2.88
C ILE A 340 4.76 1.23 -3.10
N ILE A 341 4.53 1.82 -4.26
CA ILE A 341 4.94 3.18 -4.59
C ILE A 341 3.68 3.97 -4.89
N ILE A 342 3.50 5.10 -4.23
CA ILE A 342 2.34 5.97 -4.34
C ILE A 342 2.81 7.34 -4.78
N ASP A 343 2.41 7.75 -5.98
CA ASP A 343 2.73 9.06 -6.52
C ASP A 343 1.49 9.96 -6.40
N ARG A 344 1.68 11.16 -5.87
CA ARG A 344 0.66 12.21 -5.90
C ARG A 344 0.71 12.90 -7.25
N ASP A 345 -0.41 12.86 -7.95
CA ASP A 345 -0.62 13.75 -9.08
C ASP A 345 -1.59 14.86 -8.68
N THR A 346 -1.29 16.07 -9.15
CA THR A 346 -2.13 17.25 -8.95
C THR A 346 -3.18 17.41 -10.05
N ALA A 347 -2.97 16.76 -11.21
CA ALA A 347 -3.87 16.84 -12.35
C ALA A 347 -4.97 15.78 -12.22
N CYS A 348 -6.04 16.11 -11.51
CA CYS A 348 -7.25 15.27 -11.48
C CYS A 348 -7.71 15.00 -12.93
N PRO A 349 -7.78 13.74 -13.40
CA PRO A 349 -8.35 13.42 -14.69
C PRO A 349 -9.79 13.87 -14.64
N ALA A 350 -10.18 14.59 -15.70
CA ALA A 350 -11.46 15.25 -15.94
C ALA A 350 -12.58 14.86 -14.97
N VAL A 351 -13.12 15.88 -14.28
CA VAL A 351 -14.44 15.95 -13.62
C VAL A 351 -15.17 14.61 -13.67
N PHE A 352 -14.95 13.74 -12.68
CA PHE A 352 -15.83 12.59 -12.51
C PHE A 352 -17.26 13.12 -12.48
N ASP A 353 -18.13 12.60 -13.35
CA ASP A 353 -19.53 12.95 -13.32
C ASP A 353 -20.02 12.70 -11.89
N PRO A 354 -20.50 13.74 -11.18
CA PRO A 354 -20.96 13.56 -9.82
C PRO A 354 -22.12 12.56 -9.87
N LEU A 355 -21.93 11.38 -9.26
CA LEU A 355 -23.02 10.45 -9.04
C LEU A 355 -24.08 11.17 -8.22
N SER A 356 -25.27 11.33 -8.79
CA SER A 356 -26.39 11.99 -8.12
C SER A 356 -26.90 11.09 -7.00
N LEU A 357 -26.44 11.36 -5.77
CA LEU A 357 -26.94 10.69 -4.60
C LEU A 357 -28.37 11.16 -4.32
N THR A 358 -29.30 10.22 -4.30
CA THR A 358 -30.70 10.51 -3.98
C THR A 358 -30.98 10.28 -2.49
N GLU A 359 -31.41 11.32 -1.79
CA GLU A 359 -31.83 11.21 -0.39
C GLU A 359 -33.35 11.13 -0.28
N TYR A 360 -33.83 10.16 0.48
CA TYR A 360 -35.26 9.96 0.72
C TYR A 360 -35.55 9.80 2.22
N HIS A 361 -36.74 10.22 2.64
CA HIS A 361 -37.23 10.01 3.99
C HIS A 361 -38.47 9.14 3.98
N ALA A 362 -38.45 8.02 4.70
CA ALA A 362 -39.57 7.11 4.78
C ALA A 362 -39.72 6.53 6.19
N ARG A 363 -40.95 6.16 6.58
CA ARG A 363 -41.20 5.41 7.81
C ARG A 363 -41.03 3.90 7.56
N VAL A 364 -41.53 3.43 6.43
CA VAL A 364 -41.35 2.08 5.92
C VAL A 364 -40.77 2.21 4.53
N TYR A 365 -39.66 1.53 4.28
CA TYR A 365 -39.07 1.44 2.96
C TYR A 365 -39.27 0.04 2.40
N THR A 366 -39.83 -0.05 1.19
CA THR A 366 -40.02 -1.31 0.46
C THR A 366 -39.12 -1.27 -0.76
N VAL A 367 -38.29 -2.30 -0.94
CA VAL A 367 -37.37 -2.40 -2.09
C VAL A 367 -38.18 -2.67 -3.35
N SER A 368 -38.33 -1.66 -4.22
CA SER A 368 -39.08 -1.73 -5.48
C SER A 368 -38.27 -2.30 -6.65
N ASP A 369 -36.95 -2.10 -6.63
CA ASP A 369 -36.06 -2.31 -7.77
C ASP A 369 -35.16 -3.53 -7.55
N ASP A 370 -34.45 -3.99 -8.60
CA ASP A 370 -33.42 -5.03 -8.48
C ASP A 370 -32.10 -4.49 -7.88
N ASN A 371 -32.12 -3.29 -7.28
CA ASN A 371 -30.96 -2.66 -6.67
C ASN A 371 -30.56 -3.36 -5.37
N THR A 372 -29.26 -3.40 -5.10
CA THR A 372 -28.73 -4.00 -3.86
C THR A 372 -28.92 -3.02 -2.71
N CYS A 373 -29.73 -3.38 -1.72
CA CYS A 373 -30.06 -2.51 -0.59
C CYS A 373 -29.53 -3.07 0.72
N PHE A 374 -28.85 -2.26 1.52
CA PHE A 374 -28.37 -2.63 2.86
C PHE A 374 -29.05 -1.77 3.93
N PHE A 375 -29.65 -2.41 4.92
CA PHE A 375 -30.17 -1.79 6.13
C PHE A 375 -29.06 -1.67 7.17
N PHE A 376 -28.89 -0.49 7.74
CA PHE A 376 -27.97 -0.23 8.83
C PHE A 376 -28.75 0.15 10.08
N ASN A 377 -28.41 -0.48 11.20
CA ASN A 377 -28.94 -0.13 12.51
C ASN A 377 -27.85 -0.35 13.59
N ARG A 378 -28.22 -0.22 14.87
CA ARG A 378 -27.28 -0.40 15.99
C ARG A 378 -26.69 -1.81 16.10
N SER A 379 -27.32 -2.80 15.48
CA SER A 379 -26.88 -4.20 15.50
C SER A 379 -25.98 -4.56 14.31
N GLY A 380 -25.77 -3.64 13.36
CA GLY A 380 -24.91 -3.85 12.19
C GLY A 380 -25.62 -3.58 10.87
N ALA A 381 -25.15 -4.26 9.82
CA ALA A 381 -25.65 -4.12 8.46
C ALA A 381 -26.27 -5.43 7.96
N MET A 382 -27.43 -5.35 7.29
CA MET A 382 -28.15 -6.49 6.72
C MET A 382 -28.58 -6.20 5.29
N LEU A 383 -28.43 -7.19 4.39
CA LEU A 383 -28.94 -7.12 3.03
C LEU A 383 -30.47 -7.25 3.01
N ILE A 384 -31.15 -6.37 2.28
CA ILE A 384 -32.61 -6.38 2.05
C ILE A 384 -32.87 -6.70 0.57
N GLY A 385 -33.67 -7.72 0.31
CA GLY A 385 -34.04 -8.15 -1.03
C GLY A 385 -35.30 -7.47 -1.58
N LYS A 386 -35.55 -7.65 -2.88
CA LYS A 386 -36.73 -7.15 -3.59
C LYS A 386 -38.03 -7.56 -2.90
N GLY A 387 -38.95 -6.62 -2.75
CA GLY A 387 -40.25 -6.84 -2.11
C GLY A 387 -40.23 -6.92 -0.57
N GLN A 388 -39.05 -6.89 0.06
CA GLN A 388 -38.96 -6.79 1.51
C GLN A 388 -39.17 -5.34 1.97
N SER A 389 -39.87 -5.19 3.09
CA SER A 389 -40.14 -3.91 3.74
C SER A 389 -39.42 -3.82 5.07
N VAL A 390 -38.75 -2.70 5.33
CA VAL A 390 -38.11 -2.42 6.61
C VAL A 390 -38.66 -1.15 7.24
N LEU A 391 -38.84 -1.20 8.56
CA LEU A 391 -39.23 -0.04 9.37
C LEU A 391 -37.98 0.77 9.71
N LEU A 392 -37.98 2.06 9.37
CA LEU A 392 -36.89 2.97 9.67
C LEU A 392 -37.16 3.69 11.00
N THR A 393 -36.31 3.44 11.99
CA THR A 393 -36.31 4.08 13.31
C THR A 393 -35.13 5.04 13.45
N LEU A 394 -35.15 5.88 14.50
CA LEU A 394 -34.06 6.80 14.81
C LEU A 394 -32.71 6.05 14.93
N GLY A 395 -31.70 6.46 14.16
CA GLY A 395 -30.40 5.80 14.12
C GLY A 395 -30.32 4.56 13.20
N SER A 396 -31.33 4.34 12.37
CA SER A 396 -31.27 3.38 11.25
C SER A 396 -31.35 4.11 9.91
N PHE A 397 -30.83 3.51 8.84
CA PHE A 397 -30.95 4.02 7.48
C PHE A 397 -30.74 2.89 6.48
N VAL A 398 -31.16 3.08 5.24
CA VAL A 398 -30.90 2.14 4.14
C VAL A 398 -29.95 2.80 3.14
N LYS A 399 -28.94 2.06 2.67
CA LYS A 399 -28.11 2.46 1.52
C LYS A 399 -28.48 1.61 0.32
N ARG A 400 -28.76 2.25 -0.81
CA ARG A 400 -29.09 1.61 -2.08
C ARG A 400 -27.92 1.73 -3.04
N TYR A 401 -27.64 0.63 -3.73
CA TYR A 401 -26.55 0.53 -4.70
C TYR A 401 -27.07 0.07 -6.05
N ALA A 402 -26.72 0.80 -7.10
CA ALA A 402 -26.94 0.42 -8.50
C ALA A 402 -25.58 0.20 -9.17
N SER A 403 -25.43 -0.95 -9.85
CA SER A 403 -24.19 -1.32 -10.54
C SER A 403 -22.92 -1.23 -9.65
N GLY A 404 -23.06 -1.48 -8.35
CA GLY A 404 -21.96 -1.43 -7.37
C GLY A 404 -21.68 -0.04 -6.78
N TYR A 405 -22.32 1.03 -7.27
CA TYR A 405 -22.15 2.39 -6.78
C TYR A 405 -23.30 2.80 -5.86
N LEU A 406 -23.01 3.60 -4.82
CA LEU A 406 -24.02 4.15 -3.94
C LEU A 406 -24.86 5.18 -4.72
N ASP A 407 -26.16 4.92 -4.87
CA ASP A 407 -27.08 5.77 -5.65
C ASP A 407 -28.11 6.50 -4.76
N GLY A 408 -28.27 6.08 -3.50
CA GLY A 408 -29.21 6.71 -2.59
C GLY A 408 -29.13 6.24 -1.15
N VAL A 409 -29.62 7.11 -0.27
CA VAL A 409 -29.73 6.86 1.17
C VAL A 409 -31.15 7.18 1.63
N ILE A 410 -31.77 6.25 2.35
CA ILE A 410 -33.11 6.41 2.92
C ILE A 410 -32.99 6.56 4.44
N TYR A 411 -33.43 7.71 4.93
CA TYR A 411 -33.46 8.05 6.35
C TYR A 411 -34.87 7.86 6.94
N PRO A 412 -34.99 7.69 8.27
CA PRO A 412 -36.28 7.68 8.94
C PRO A 412 -36.97 9.03 8.73
N ALA A 413 -38.24 8.98 8.37
CA ALA A 413 -39.08 10.17 8.35
C ALA A 413 -39.19 10.74 9.76
N GLN A 414 -38.99 12.06 9.91
CA GLN A 414 -39.28 12.73 11.17
C GLN A 414 -40.77 12.57 11.47
N GLN A 415 -41.09 11.86 12.56
CA GLN A 415 -42.46 11.88 13.07
C GLN A 415 -42.73 13.28 13.61
N LYS A 416 -43.71 13.99 13.03
CA LYS A 416 -44.30 15.14 13.71
C LYS A 416 -44.86 14.61 15.03
N GLY A 417 -44.32 15.09 16.15
CA GLY A 417 -44.85 14.74 17.48
C GLY A 417 -46.34 15.09 17.55
N LEU A 418 -47.11 14.31 18.32
CA LEU A 418 -48.49 14.65 18.64
C LEU A 418 -48.51 16.03 19.33
N SER A 419 -49.46 16.89 18.97
CA SER A 419 -49.65 18.21 19.58
C SER A 419 -51.13 18.52 19.78
N GLY A 420 -51.43 19.42 20.72
CA GLY A 420 -52.79 19.86 21.01
C GLY A 420 -53.70 18.71 21.45
N GLU A 421 -54.90 18.63 20.87
CA GLU A 421 -55.97 17.71 21.27
C GLU A 421 -55.59 16.22 21.12
N LEU A 422 -54.83 15.87 20.08
CA LEU A 422 -54.37 14.49 19.88
C LEU A 422 -53.38 14.05 20.97
N LEU A 423 -52.52 14.96 21.42
CA LEU A 423 -51.59 14.69 22.52
C LEU A 423 -52.35 14.57 23.84
N LEU A 424 -53.28 15.47 24.12
CA LEU A 424 -54.10 15.41 25.33
C LEU A 424 -54.89 14.09 25.42
N ASN A 425 -55.55 13.68 24.33
CA ASN A 425 -56.34 12.44 24.31
C ASN A 425 -55.46 11.20 24.53
N ASP A 426 -54.27 11.16 23.93
CA ASP A 426 -53.31 10.07 24.11
C ASP A 426 -52.82 9.98 25.57
N LEU A 427 -52.48 11.13 26.17
CA LEU A 427 -52.09 11.21 27.58
C LEU A 427 -53.19 10.73 28.51
N LEU A 428 -54.45 11.16 28.29
CA LEU A 428 -55.58 10.74 29.12
C LEU A 428 -55.92 9.25 28.92
N ALA A 429 -55.70 8.70 27.73
CA ALA A 429 -55.93 7.29 27.44
C ALA A 429 -54.90 6.40 28.15
N HIS A 430 -53.62 6.77 28.12
CA HIS A 430 -52.51 5.88 28.52
C HIS A 430 -51.86 6.21 29.86
N TYR A 431 -51.99 7.45 30.35
CA TYR A 431 -51.44 7.89 31.63
C TYR A 431 -52.60 8.13 32.60
N LYS A 432 -52.73 7.33 33.66
CA LYS A 432 -53.89 7.40 34.58
C LYS A 432 -53.60 8.10 35.92
N ARG A 433 -52.39 8.59 36.13
CA ARG A 433 -52.03 9.27 37.37
C ARG A 433 -52.61 10.67 37.40
N THR A 434 -53.36 10.96 38.45
CA THR A 434 -53.93 12.27 38.72
C THR A 434 -53.34 12.87 39.99
N GLU A 435 -53.41 14.19 40.08
CA GLU A 435 -53.00 14.99 41.23
C GLU A 435 -54.07 16.06 41.54
N SER A 436 -54.03 16.62 42.76
CA SER A 436 -54.95 17.68 43.17
C SER A 436 -54.77 18.91 42.28
N PHE A 437 -55.86 19.39 41.70
CA PHE A 437 -55.83 20.54 40.82
C PHE A 437 -55.65 21.85 41.62
N SER A 438 -54.73 22.70 41.18
CA SER A 438 -54.55 24.07 41.68
C SER A 438 -54.44 25.03 40.51
N LEU A 439 -55.23 26.11 40.56
CA LEU A 439 -55.28 27.13 39.52
C LEU A 439 -53.99 27.97 39.47
N ASP A 440 -53.27 28.04 40.60
CA ASP A 440 -52.05 28.85 40.74
C ASP A 440 -50.96 28.43 39.74
N SER A 441 -50.92 27.15 39.35
CA SER A 441 -49.95 26.60 38.39
C SER A 441 -50.17 27.08 36.96
N PHE A 442 -51.34 27.66 36.64
CA PHE A 442 -51.72 28.02 35.27
C PHE A 442 -52.03 29.51 35.09
N ALA A 443 -52.06 30.29 36.19
CA ALA A 443 -52.47 31.69 36.18
C ALA A 443 -51.57 32.64 35.34
N ALA A 444 -50.35 32.21 35.02
CA ALA A 444 -49.36 32.99 34.25
C ALA A 444 -49.12 32.45 32.83
N LEU A 445 -49.85 31.42 32.40
CA LEU A 445 -49.65 30.77 31.09
C LEU A 445 -50.70 31.25 30.08
N ASP A 446 -50.26 31.54 28.85
CA ASP A 446 -51.16 31.74 27.71
C ASP A 446 -51.65 30.38 27.20
N LEU A 447 -52.82 29.96 27.70
CA LEU A 447 -53.37 28.64 27.42
C LEU A 447 -53.96 28.53 26.02
N SER A 448 -53.70 27.41 25.34
CA SER A 448 -54.37 27.07 24.09
C SER A 448 -55.86 26.76 24.34
N ASN A 449 -56.70 26.83 23.31
CA ASN A 449 -58.12 26.46 23.43
C ASN A 449 -58.32 25.02 23.95
N THR A 450 -57.39 24.12 23.64
CA THR A 450 -57.41 22.72 24.09
C THR A 450 -57.07 22.63 25.58
N ALA A 451 -56.00 23.32 26.00
CA ALA A 451 -55.58 23.37 27.40
C ALA A 451 -56.64 24.04 28.29
N SER A 452 -57.24 25.14 27.82
CA SER A 452 -58.30 25.87 28.55
C SER A 452 -59.52 24.99 28.81
N ARG A 453 -60.01 24.27 27.80
CA ARG A 453 -61.16 23.37 27.96
C ARG A 453 -60.89 22.24 28.94
N TYR A 454 -59.69 21.67 28.89
CA TYR A 454 -59.30 20.61 29.81
C TYR A 454 -59.15 21.12 31.25
N ILE A 455 -58.62 22.33 31.43
CA ILE A 455 -58.51 22.98 32.73
C ILE A 455 -59.91 23.27 33.31
N GLU A 456 -60.88 23.70 32.50
CA GLU A 456 -62.28 23.87 32.93
C GLU A 456 -62.87 22.56 33.49
N GLU A 457 -62.65 21.43 32.81
CA GLU A 457 -63.05 20.11 33.29
C GLU A 457 -62.32 19.71 34.60
N CYS A 458 -61.05 20.10 34.75
CA CYS A 458 -60.28 19.86 35.97
C CYS A 458 -60.74 20.72 37.16
N ILE A 459 -61.26 21.93 36.91
CA ILE A 459 -61.88 22.78 37.94
C ILE A 459 -63.12 22.10 38.51
N GLU A 460 -63.96 21.52 37.67
CA GLU A 460 -65.18 20.83 38.10
C GLU A 460 -64.87 19.54 38.87
N THR A 461 -63.85 18.80 38.45
CA THR A 461 -63.49 17.50 39.05
C THR A 461 -62.51 17.60 40.21
N GLY A 462 -61.81 18.73 40.38
CA GLY A 462 -60.82 18.97 41.44
C GLY A 462 -59.51 18.20 41.27
N VAL A 463 -59.33 17.50 40.15
CA VAL A 463 -58.14 16.68 39.86
C VAL A 463 -57.66 16.91 38.43
N ILE A 464 -56.35 16.80 38.22
CA ILE A 464 -55.71 16.93 36.90
C ILE A 464 -54.79 15.75 36.63
N ASN A 465 -54.69 15.35 35.37
CA ASN A 465 -53.71 14.34 34.97
C ASN A 465 -52.29 14.92 35.07
N SER A 466 -51.40 14.23 35.79
CA SER A 466 -50.04 14.73 36.03
C SER A 466 -49.22 14.93 34.76
N ALA A 467 -49.41 14.07 33.76
CA ALA A 467 -48.74 14.25 32.48
C ALA A 467 -49.36 15.42 31.71
N ALA A 468 -50.69 15.51 31.61
CA ALA A 468 -51.34 16.63 30.92
C ALA A 468 -50.92 18.00 31.51
N LYS A 469 -50.82 18.10 32.85
CA LYS A 469 -50.29 19.29 33.52
C LYS A 469 -48.90 19.68 33.03
N LEU A 470 -47.94 18.76 33.04
CA LEU A 470 -46.57 19.02 32.58
C LEU A 470 -46.54 19.49 31.11
N PHE A 471 -47.31 18.83 30.24
CA PHE A 471 -47.33 19.19 28.82
C PHE A 471 -48.06 20.52 28.53
N ILE A 472 -49.00 20.94 29.39
CA ILE A 472 -49.61 22.28 29.35
C ILE A 472 -48.61 23.33 29.84
N GLU A 473 -47.88 23.07 30.92
CA GLU A 473 -46.81 23.96 31.44
C GLU A 473 -45.68 24.14 30.41
N GLU A 474 -45.36 23.11 29.63
CA GLU A 474 -44.38 23.15 28.53
C GLU A 474 -44.92 23.81 27.23
N GLY A 475 -46.20 24.20 27.18
CA GLY A 475 -46.83 24.83 26.01
C GLY A 475 -47.00 23.89 24.81
N ARG A 476 -47.12 22.58 25.05
CA ARG A 476 -47.22 21.53 24.01
C ARG A 476 -48.65 21.06 23.75
N ILE A 477 -49.56 21.36 24.67
CA ILE A 477 -51.01 21.23 24.58
C ILE A 477 -51.58 22.63 24.63
#